data_AF-A0A2R6EV26-F1
#
_entry.id   AF-A0A2R6EV26-F1
#
_cell.length_a   1.000
_cell.length_b   1.000
_cell.length_c   1.000
_cell.angle_alpha   90.00
_cell.angle_beta   90.00
_cell.angle_gamma   90.00
#
_symmetry.space_group_name_H-M   'P 1'
#
loop_
_entity.id
_entity.type
_entity.pdbx_description
1 polymer ?
#
loop_
_entity_poly.entity_id
_entity_poly.type
_entity_poly.pdbx_seq_one_letter_code
_entity_poly.pdbx_strand_id
1 'polypeptide(L)'
;MRQITRVSDLDRALSFYHDLLGMELRDRERYDAGEVPYVAVVAGGRHVHIVPTEEEFTVEREHICFLLRSSEVDSREELEDLLDRLREEGIEVEEGEPYRRYGAYGRAWAAYVRDPDGRRVELKIH
;
A
#
# COMPACT_ATOMS: atom_id res chain seq x y z
N MET A 1 -5.97 3.22 15.72
CA MET A 1 -4.66 3.89 15.55
C MET A 1 -4.55 4.32 14.09
N ARG A 2 -4.45 5.63 13.86
CA ARG A 2 -4.38 6.24 12.53
C ARG A 2 -2.93 6.21 12.04
N GLN A 3 -2.70 5.71 10.83
CA GLN A 3 -1.37 5.69 10.24
C GLN A 3 -1.19 6.92 9.34
N ILE A 4 -0.03 7.55 9.40
CA ILE A 4 0.33 8.70 8.57
C ILE A 4 1.53 8.29 7.71
N THR A 5 1.40 8.49 6.40
CA THR A 5 2.46 8.23 5.42
C THR A 5 2.74 9.55 4.71
N ARG A 6 3.94 10.11 4.91
CA ARG A 6 4.41 11.26 4.14
C ARG A 6 4.88 10.78 2.77
N VAL A 7 4.55 11.54 1.74
CA VAL A 7 4.90 11.24 0.35
C VAL A 7 5.43 12.48 -0.35
N SER A 8 6.37 12.30 -1.27
CA SER A 8 6.91 13.39 -2.07
C SER A 8 5.96 13.86 -3.17
N ASP A 9 5.09 12.96 -3.63
CA ASP A 9 4.13 13.21 -4.71
C ASP A 9 2.81 12.48 -4.41
N LEU A 10 1.73 13.24 -4.24
CA LEU A 10 0.43 12.68 -3.90
C LEU A 10 -0.14 11.81 -5.03
N ASP A 11 -0.03 12.25 -6.28
CA ASP A 11 -0.67 11.55 -7.39
C ASP A 11 0.07 10.25 -7.68
N ARG A 12 1.41 10.22 -7.62
CA ARG A 12 2.19 8.96 -7.69
C ARG A 12 1.84 8.00 -6.57
N ALA A 13 1.70 8.52 -5.34
CA ALA A 13 1.28 7.71 -4.21
C ALA A 13 -0.12 7.13 -4.40
N LEU A 14 -1.09 7.92 -4.90
CA LEU A 14 -2.44 7.45 -5.15
C LEU A 14 -2.50 6.45 -6.31
N SER A 15 -1.72 6.63 -7.37
CA SER A 15 -1.61 5.59 -8.41
C SER A 15 -1.13 4.27 -7.84
N PHE A 16 -0.18 4.28 -6.91
CA PHE A 16 0.23 3.05 -6.23
C PHE A 16 -0.86 2.51 -5.27
N TYR A 17 -1.26 3.29 -4.26
CA TYR A 17 -2.13 2.80 -3.19
C TYR A 17 -3.58 2.57 -3.63
N HIS A 18 -4.14 3.45 -4.45
CA HIS A 18 -5.53 3.35 -4.91
C HIS A 18 -5.62 2.53 -6.21
N ASP A 19 -4.92 2.93 -7.27
CA ASP A 19 -5.16 2.37 -8.60
C ASP A 19 -4.55 0.97 -8.75
N LEU A 20 -3.30 0.75 -8.29
CA LEU A 20 -2.62 -0.53 -8.40
C LEU A 20 -3.04 -1.51 -7.29
N LEU A 21 -3.02 -1.08 -6.03
CA LEU A 21 -3.38 -1.94 -4.89
C LEU A 21 -4.90 -2.04 -4.63
N GLY A 22 -5.72 -1.25 -5.33
CA GLY A 22 -7.18 -1.30 -5.21
C GLY A 22 -7.73 -0.80 -3.87
N MET A 23 -6.96 -0.02 -3.11
CA MET A 23 -7.43 0.48 -1.81
C MET A 23 -8.51 1.55 -2.01
N GLU A 24 -9.49 1.57 -1.11
CA GLU A 24 -10.58 2.54 -1.21
C GLU A 24 -10.08 3.96 -0.89
N LEU A 25 -10.31 4.90 -1.81
CA LEU A 25 -9.96 6.31 -1.66
C LEU A 25 -11.02 7.06 -0.84
N ARG A 26 -10.58 7.93 0.08
CA ARG A 26 -11.42 8.76 0.95
C ARG A 26 -10.85 10.17 1.06
N ASP A 27 -11.72 11.13 1.36
CA ASP A 27 -11.38 12.54 1.65
C ASP A 27 -10.71 13.33 0.51
N ARG A 28 -10.66 12.85 -0.74
CA ARG A 28 -10.05 13.58 -1.88
C ARG A 28 -10.70 14.96 -2.10
N GLU A 29 -12.02 15.04 -2.13
CA GLU A 29 -12.72 16.33 -2.32
C GLU A 29 -12.42 17.34 -1.19
N ARG A 30 -12.30 16.85 0.05
CA ARG A 30 -11.98 17.68 1.22
C ARG A 30 -10.53 18.17 1.19
N TYR A 31 -9.61 17.33 0.69
CA TYR A 31 -8.23 17.73 0.44
C TYR A 31 -8.16 18.80 -0.65
N ASP A 32 -8.82 18.59 -1.78
CA ASP A 32 -8.84 19.54 -2.90
C ASP A 32 -9.49 20.89 -2.49
N ALA A 33 -10.46 20.86 -1.55
CA ALA A 33 -11.05 22.05 -0.93
C ALA A 33 -10.20 22.70 0.18
N GLY A 34 -9.04 22.12 0.53
CA GLY A 34 -8.15 22.63 1.58
C GLY A 34 -8.66 22.44 3.02
N GLU A 35 -9.68 21.60 3.24
CA GLU A 35 -10.25 21.33 4.57
C GLU A 35 -9.39 20.39 5.40
N VAL A 36 -8.66 19.49 4.73
CA VAL A 36 -7.76 18.51 5.37
C VAL A 36 -6.43 18.46 4.62
N PRO A 37 -5.30 18.22 5.31
CA PRO A 37 -3.98 18.20 4.69
C PRO A 37 -3.60 16.82 4.13
N TYR A 38 -4.57 15.94 3.87
CA TYR A 38 -4.30 14.55 3.47
C TYR A 38 -5.41 13.99 2.59
N VAL A 39 -5.06 12.97 1.81
CA VAL A 39 -6.03 12.02 1.23
C VAL A 39 -5.91 10.70 2.01
N ALA A 40 -7.01 10.00 2.22
CA ALA A 40 -6.99 8.73 2.96
C ALA A 40 -7.21 7.54 2.02
N VAL A 41 -6.51 6.44 2.28
CA VAL A 41 -6.80 5.13 1.67
C VAL A 41 -7.14 4.11 2.77
N VAL A 42 -7.96 3.11 2.43
CA VAL A 42 -8.41 2.09 3.39
C VAL A 42 -7.85 0.71 3.04
N ALA A 43 -7.16 0.10 4.01
CA ALA A 43 -6.68 -1.28 3.93
C ALA A 43 -7.02 -2.03 5.22
N GLY A 44 -7.61 -3.22 5.12
CA GLY A 44 -8.00 -4.04 6.29
C GLY A 44 -8.90 -3.32 7.31
N GLY A 45 -9.73 -2.36 6.87
CA GLY A 45 -10.58 -1.53 7.75
C GLY A 45 -9.84 -0.43 8.52
N ARG A 46 -8.58 -0.14 8.17
CA ARG A 46 -7.78 0.93 8.77
C ARG A 46 -7.54 2.04 7.75
N HIS A 47 -7.62 3.28 8.22
CA HIS A 47 -7.32 4.46 7.42
C HIS A 47 -5.82 4.77 7.47
N VAL A 48 -5.24 4.95 6.30
CA VAL A 48 -3.88 5.43 6.08
C VAL A 48 -3.99 6.82 5.49
N HIS A 49 -3.37 7.80 6.14
CA HIS A 49 -3.41 9.19 5.69
C HIS A 49 -2.15 9.47 4.88
N ILE A 50 -2.35 9.69 3.58
CA ILE A 50 -1.32 10.07 2.63
C ILE A 50 -1.19 11.59 2.68
N VAL A 51 -0.06 12.06 3.20
CA VAL A 51 0.22 13.49 3.44
C VAL A 51 1.32 13.92 2.48
N PRO A 52 1.03 14.71 1.44
CA PRO A 52 2.07 15.25 0.60
C PRO A 52 2.92 16.26 1.37
N THR A 53 4.22 16.28 1.11
CA THR A 53 5.14 17.23 1.72
C THR A 53 6.28 17.57 0.77
N GLU A 54 6.70 18.84 0.79
CA GLU A 54 7.90 19.32 0.08
C GLU A 54 9.16 19.24 0.98
N GLU A 55 8.99 18.90 2.26
CA GLU A 55 10.11 18.76 3.20
C GLU A 55 10.85 17.44 2.94
N GLU A 56 12.19 17.47 3.05
CA GLU A 56 12.97 16.24 3.02
C GLU A 56 12.57 15.33 4.20
N PHE A 57 12.24 14.08 3.90
CA PHE A 57 11.92 13.07 4.91
C PHE A 57 12.70 11.79 4.67
N THR A 58 12.96 11.07 5.77
CA THR A 58 13.54 9.73 5.70
C THR A 58 12.42 8.70 5.71
N VAL A 59 12.43 7.82 4.71
CA VAL A 59 11.58 6.62 4.75
C VAL A 59 12.09 5.70 5.84
N GLU A 60 11.19 5.32 6.75
CA GLU A 60 11.52 4.42 7.85
C GLU A 60 11.94 3.05 7.30
N ARG A 61 12.92 2.41 7.95
CA ARG A 61 13.37 1.06 7.57
C ARG A 61 12.34 -0.02 7.84
N GLU A 62 11.39 0.24 8.73
CA GLU A 62 10.27 -0.67 9.02
C GLU A 62 9.28 -0.69 7.86
N HIS A 63 8.68 -1.86 7.63
CA HIS A 63 7.67 -2.01 6.58
C HIS A 63 6.30 -1.60 7.09
N ILE A 64 5.44 -1.19 6.16
CA ILE A 64 3.99 -1.08 6.42
C ILE A 64 3.32 -2.35 5.92
N CYS A 65 2.50 -2.99 6.76
CA CYS A 65 1.70 -4.13 6.35
C CYS A 65 0.27 -3.72 5.99
N PHE A 66 -0.16 -4.07 4.78
CA PHE A 66 -1.55 -3.95 4.35
C PHE A 66 -2.20 -5.31 4.19
N LEU A 67 -3.41 -5.43 4.71
CA LEU A 67 -4.28 -6.55 4.46
C LEU A 67 -5.17 -6.21 3.28
N LEU A 68 -4.87 -6.78 2.13
CA LEU A 68 -5.68 -6.69 0.93
C LEU A 68 -6.75 -7.78 0.99
N ARG A 69 -7.99 -7.41 0.67
CA ARG A 69 -9.09 -8.37 0.64
C ARG A 69 -9.03 -9.14 -0.67
N SER A 70 -9.02 -10.45 -0.54
CA SER A 70 -9.15 -11.37 -1.66
C SER A 70 -10.62 -11.60 -2.01
N SER A 71 -10.88 -11.92 -3.28
CA SER A 71 -12.19 -12.48 -3.67
C SER A 71 -12.29 -13.97 -3.33
N GLU A 72 -11.13 -14.65 -3.25
CA GLU A 72 -10.99 -16.07 -2.91
C GLU A 72 -10.03 -16.26 -1.73
N VAL A 73 -10.36 -17.13 -0.77
CA VAL A 73 -9.48 -17.37 0.41
C VAL A 73 -8.19 -18.10 -0.01
N ASP A 74 -7.03 -17.59 0.41
CA ASP A 74 -5.69 -18.20 0.23
C ASP A 74 -5.20 -18.24 -1.25
N SER A 75 -5.71 -17.36 -2.12
CA SER A 75 -5.34 -17.31 -3.55
C SER A 75 -3.95 -16.71 -3.75
N ARG A 76 -2.93 -17.59 -3.74
CA ARG A 76 -1.57 -17.29 -4.21
C ARG A 76 -1.58 -16.61 -5.58
N GLU A 77 -2.44 -17.08 -6.47
CA GLU A 77 -2.60 -16.60 -7.84
C GLU A 77 -2.99 -15.11 -7.90
N GLU A 78 -3.98 -14.68 -7.10
CA GLU A 78 -4.35 -13.25 -7.01
C GLU A 78 -3.16 -12.38 -6.57
N LEU A 79 -2.32 -12.87 -5.66
CA LEU A 79 -1.11 -12.16 -5.26
C LEU A 79 -0.05 -12.18 -6.37
N GLU A 80 0.16 -13.30 -7.06
CA GLU A 80 1.11 -13.39 -8.19
C GLU A 80 0.70 -12.44 -9.33
N ASP A 81 -0.58 -12.41 -9.71
CA ASP A 81 -1.13 -11.50 -10.72
C ASP A 81 -0.95 -10.02 -10.32
N LEU A 82 -1.19 -9.70 -9.04
CA LEU A 82 -0.93 -8.35 -8.52
C LEU A 82 0.56 -8.00 -8.65
N LEU A 83 1.46 -8.90 -8.28
CA LEU A 83 2.90 -8.65 -8.36
C LEU A 83 3.39 -8.49 -9.80
N ASP A 84 2.83 -9.24 -10.74
CA ASP A 84 3.16 -9.09 -12.16
C ASP A 84 2.72 -7.73 -12.69
N ARG A 85 1.49 -7.29 -12.38
CA ARG A 85 1.03 -5.92 -12.70
C ARG A 85 1.92 -4.84 -12.09
N LEU A 86 2.33 -5.02 -10.84
CA LEU A 86 3.24 -4.08 -10.17
C LEU A 86 4.60 -4.01 -10.90
N ARG A 87 5.16 -5.15 -11.32
CA ARG A 87 6.41 -5.18 -12.11
C ARG A 87 6.27 -4.48 -13.46
N GLU A 88 5.14 -4.67 -14.14
CA GLU A 88 4.85 -4.01 -15.43
C GLU A 88 4.81 -2.48 -15.29
N GLU A 89 4.34 -1.98 -14.15
CA GLU A 89 4.29 -0.55 -13.80
C GLU A 89 5.61 -0.03 -13.20
N GLY A 90 6.67 -0.85 -13.22
CA GLY A 90 8.00 -0.46 -12.74
C GLY A 90 8.14 -0.41 -11.21
N ILE A 91 7.20 -1.00 -10.48
CA ILE A 91 7.29 -1.14 -9.03
C ILE A 91 8.26 -2.28 -8.67
N GLU A 92 9.20 -1.98 -7.76
CA GLU A 92 10.13 -2.99 -7.26
C GLU A 92 9.41 -4.00 -6.38
N VAL A 93 9.43 -5.26 -6.79
CA VAL A 93 9.05 -6.43 -5.98
C VAL A 93 10.33 -7.08 -5.46
N GLU A 94 10.39 -7.37 -4.17
CA GLU A 94 11.58 -8.02 -3.58
C GLU A 94 11.84 -9.41 -4.20
N GLU A 95 13.11 -9.81 -4.26
CA GLU A 95 13.52 -11.08 -4.85
C GLU A 95 12.93 -12.26 -4.06
N GLY A 96 12.37 -13.24 -4.78
CA GLY A 96 11.82 -14.46 -4.19
C GLY A 96 10.38 -14.35 -3.66
N GLU A 97 9.69 -13.23 -3.88
CA GLU A 97 8.27 -13.07 -3.54
C GLU A 97 7.32 -13.69 -4.59
N PRO A 98 6.14 -14.22 -4.17
CA PRO A 98 5.59 -14.24 -2.81
C PRO A 98 5.90 -15.51 -2.00
N TYR A 99 5.77 -15.42 -0.66
CA TYR A 99 5.81 -16.60 0.24
C TYR A 99 4.83 -16.49 1.42
N ARG A 100 4.41 -17.64 1.95
CA ARG A 100 3.54 -17.69 3.14
C ARG A 100 4.28 -17.20 4.38
N ARG A 101 3.70 -16.22 5.07
CA ARG A 101 4.22 -15.65 6.31
C ARG A 101 3.24 -15.83 7.45
N TYR A 102 3.78 -16.01 8.65
CA TYR A 102 2.97 -16.04 9.88
C TYR A 102 2.68 -14.60 10.33
N GLY A 103 1.41 -14.33 10.65
CA GLY A 103 0.96 -13.04 11.16
C GLY A 103 -0.21 -13.17 12.13
N ALA A 104 -0.82 -12.03 12.48
CA ALA A 104 -1.88 -11.96 13.48
C ALA A 104 -3.12 -12.83 13.17
N TYR A 105 -3.34 -13.16 11.89
CA TYR A 105 -4.48 -13.95 11.42
C TYR A 105 -4.10 -15.36 10.93
N GLY A 106 -2.89 -15.83 11.24
CA GLY A 106 -2.38 -17.13 10.78
C GLY A 106 -1.39 -17.01 9.62
N ARG A 107 -1.33 -18.04 8.76
CA ARG A 107 -0.43 -18.08 7.60
C ARG A 107 -1.14 -17.59 6.33
N ALA A 108 -0.76 -16.41 5.87
CA ALA A 108 -1.25 -15.82 4.62
C ALA A 108 -0.11 -15.71 3.60
N TRP A 109 -0.46 -15.72 2.31
CA TRP A 109 0.46 -15.32 1.26
C TRP A 109 0.78 -13.84 1.39
N ALA A 110 2.05 -13.51 1.21
CA ALA A 110 2.54 -12.16 1.37
C ALA A 110 3.67 -11.87 0.39
N ALA A 111 3.90 -10.59 0.14
CA ALA A 111 5.00 -10.08 -0.66
C ALA A 111 5.50 -8.73 -0.14
N TYR A 112 6.77 -8.43 -0.38
CA TYR A 112 7.32 -7.10 -0.15
C TYR A 112 7.53 -6.36 -1.47
N VAL A 113 7.12 -5.10 -1.50
CA VAL A 113 7.31 -4.19 -2.62
C VAL A 113 7.81 -2.82 -2.14
N ARG A 114 8.26 -1.97 -3.06
CA ARG A 114 8.56 -0.56 -2.80
C ARG A 114 7.43 0.35 -3.26
N ASP A 115 6.96 1.23 -2.40
CA ASP A 115 6.10 2.32 -2.86
C ASP A 115 6.89 3.37 -3.67
N PRO A 116 6.24 4.39 -4.26
CA PRO A 116 6.91 5.40 -5.08
C PRO A 116 8.01 6.23 -4.38
N ASP A 117 7.99 6.28 -3.05
CA ASP A 117 8.99 6.95 -2.21
C ASP A 117 10.08 5.97 -1.73
N GLY A 118 9.99 4.69 -2.09
CA GLY A 118 10.94 3.63 -1.70
C GLY A 118 10.59 2.93 -0.38
N ARG A 119 9.40 3.16 0.16
CA ARG A 119 8.95 2.52 1.39
C ARG A 119 8.69 1.05 1.19
N ARG A 120 9.18 0.24 2.14
CA ARG A 120 8.89 -1.19 2.16
C ARG A 120 7.43 -1.40 2.54
N VAL A 121 6.67 -2.03 1.65
CA VAL A 121 5.26 -2.35 1.87
C VAL A 121 5.11 -3.87 1.82
N GLU A 122 4.58 -4.44 2.91
CA GLU A 122 4.15 -5.84 2.96
C GLU A 122 2.68 -5.91 2.52
N LEU A 123 2.44 -6.61 1.43
CA LEU A 123 1.11 -6.94 0.94
C LEU A 123 0.75 -8.32 1.47
N LYS A 124 -0.34 -8.43 2.22
CA LYS A 124 -0.90 -9.70 2.68
C LYS A 124 -2.29 -9.88 2.08
N ILE A 125 -2.53 -11.01 1.44
CA ILE A 125 -3.85 -11.37 0.92
C ILE A 125 -4.60 -12.26 1.92
N HIS A 126 -5.87 -11.94 2.16
CA HIS A 126 -6.75 -12.71 3.08
C HIS A 126 -8.18 -12.79 2.56
#